data_AF-K1RK05-F1
#
_entry.id   AF-K1RK05-F1
#
_cell.length_a   1.000
_cell.length_b   1.000
_cell.length_c   1.000
_cell.angle_alpha   90.00
_cell.angle_beta   90.00
_cell.angle_gamma   90.00
#
_symmetry.space_group_name_H-M   'P 1'
#
loop_
_entity.id
_entity.type
_entity.pdbx_description
1 polymer ?
#
loop_
_entity_poly.entity_id
_entity_poly.type
_entity_poly.pdbx_seq_one_letter_code
_entity_poly.pdbx_strand_id
1 'polypeptide(L)'
;MAAKQQTLKAPISFSGTGLHTGVKVTMTVHPAPENNGIVFRRIDLEGKPEIPALCDYVTDTSRGTTIEKDGARVATIEHIMSALWTLGVDNATIDVDAGETPIMDGSAKEYAKTIVETGLQPQEAERTYYHVTEKMVYTIPEKGVA
;
A
#
# COMPACT_ATOMS: atom_id res chain seq x y z
N MET A 1 -12.08 20.85 -13.61
CA MET A 1 -12.80 19.95 -12.70
C MET A 1 -11.76 19.15 -11.93
N ALA A 2 -11.93 18.97 -10.63
CA ALA A 2 -11.02 18.13 -9.85
C ALA A 2 -11.04 16.70 -10.42
N ALA A 3 -9.89 16.01 -10.38
CA ALA A 3 -9.85 14.59 -10.71
C ALA A 3 -10.76 13.84 -9.73
N LYS A 4 -11.46 12.81 -10.19
CA LYS A 4 -12.26 11.94 -9.32
C LYS A 4 -11.38 10.89 -8.66
N GLN A 5 -11.75 10.44 -7.46
CA GLN A 5 -11.11 9.28 -6.83
C GLN A 5 -11.30 8.03 -7.69
N GLN A 6 -10.37 7.08 -7.61
CA GLN A 6 -10.46 5.81 -8.32
C GLN A 6 -10.19 4.61 -7.40
N THR A 7 -10.84 3.50 -7.71
CA THR A 7 -10.58 2.19 -7.12
C THR A 7 -10.41 1.13 -8.22
N LEU A 8 -10.09 -0.11 -7.86
CA LEU A 8 -10.02 -1.21 -8.84
C LEU A 8 -11.41 -1.59 -9.34
N LYS A 9 -11.54 -2.08 -10.58
CA LYS A 9 -12.82 -2.63 -11.08
C LYS A 9 -13.17 -3.98 -10.46
N ALA A 10 -12.17 -4.77 -10.09
CA ALA A 10 -12.32 -6.08 -9.49
C ALA A 10 -11.13 -6.38 -8.57
N PRO A 11 -11.26 -7.33 -7.62
CA PRO A 11 -10.13 -7.75 -6.80
C PRO A 11 -9.01 -8.39 -7.62
N ILE A 12 -7.76 -8.19 -7.18
CA ILE A 12 -6.56 -8.79 -7.76
C ILE A 12 -5.75 -9.50 -6.68
N SER A 13 -5.19 -10.67 -6.97
CA SER A 13 -4.47 -11.49 -5.99
C SER A 13 -3.07 -11.85 -6.46
N PHE A 14 -2.14 -11.86 -5.51
CA PHE A 14 -0.74 -12.22 -5.71
C PHE A 14 -0.31 -13.20 -4.62
N SER A 15 0.29 -14.32 -5.01
CA SER A 15 0.85 -15.28 -4.07
C SER A 15 2.34 -15.43 -4.33
N GLY A 16 3.12 -15.45 -3.25
CA GLY A 16 4.57 -15.54 -3.32
C GLY A 16 5.19 -15.73 -1.95
N THR A 17 6.39 -15.20 -1.78
CA THR A 17 7.16 -15.30 -0.54
C THR A 17 7.56 -13.90 -0.09
N GLY A 18 7.54 -13.62 1.20
CA GLY A 18 8.13 -12.40 1.76
C GLY A 18 9.66 -12.39 1.59
N LEU A 19 10.23 -11.23 1.24
CA LEU A 19 11.67 -11.09 0.97
C LEU A 19 12.52 -11.36 2.22
N HIS A 20 12.07 -10.87 3.37
CA HIS A 20 12.85 -10.91 4.60
C HIS A 20 12.46 -12.06 5.52
N THR A 21 11.19 -12.42 5.52
CA THR A 21 10.65 -13.49 6.37
C THR A 21 10.79 -14.87 5.74
N GLY A 22 10.83 -14.96 4.40
CA GLY A 22 10.78 -16.25 3.69
C GLY A 22 9.42 -16.97 3.82
N VAL A 23 8.41 -16.30 4.40
CA VAL A 23 7.08 -16.87 4.65
C VAL A 23 6.25 -16.77 3.37
N LYS A 24 5.49 -17.82 3.06
CA LYS A 24 4.51 -17.80 1.97
C LYS A 24 3.37 -16.86 2.33
N VAL A 25 2.98 -16.03 1.37
CA VAL A 25 1.93 -15.04 1.55
C VAL A 25 1.06 -14.96 0.31
N THR A 26 -0.24 -14.80 0.53
CA THR A 26 -1.22 -14.34 -0.45
C THR A 26 -1.69 -12.95 -0.05
N MET A 27 -1.60 -12.03 -1.01
CA MET A 27 -2.08 -10.67 -0.90
C MET A 27 -3.20 -10.45 -1.91
N THR A 28 -4.35 -9.94 -1.47
CA THR A 28 -5.48 -9.58 -2.35
C THR A 28 -5.83 -8.11 -2.18
N VAL A 29 -5.79 -7.36 -3.28
CA VAL A 29 -6.21 -5.95 -3.31
C VAL A 29 -7.66 -5.89 -3.77
N HIS A 30 -8.53 -5.38 -2.91
CA HIS A 30 -9.96 -5.23 -3.16
C HIS A 30 -10.31 -3.78 -3.53
N PRO A 31 -11.33 -3.57 -4.39
CA PRO A 31 -11.97 -2.27 -4.50
C PRO A 31 -12.49 -1.79 -3.14
N ALA A 32 -12.43 -0.49 -2.88
CA ALA A 32 -12.89 0.10 -1.63
C ALA A 32 -13.75 1.36 -1.84
N PRO A 33 -14.62 1.72 -0.87
CA PRO A 33 -15.44 2.92 -0.95
C PRO A 33 -14.62 4.21 -1.03
N GLU A 34 -15.31 5.30 -1.36
CA GLU A 34 -14.72 6.64 -1.40
C GLU A 34 -14.14 7.02 -0.04
N ASN A 35 -13.02 7.73 -0.07
CA ASN A 35 -12.29 8.20 1.12
C ASN A 35 -11.77 7.08 2.04
N ASN A 36 -11.75 5.83 1.58
CA ASN A 36 -11.13 4.72 2.30
C ASN A 36 -9.61 4.89 2.38
N GLY A 37 -8.99 5.46 1.35
CA GLY A 37 -7.54 5.42 1.18
C GLY A 37 -7.05 4.00 0.93
N ILE A 38 -5.76 3.78 1.15
CA ILE A 38 -5.15 2.44 1.09
C ILE A 38 -5.04 1.86 2.50
N VAL A 39 -5.66 0.71 2.73
CA VAL A 39 -5.72 0.07 4.05
C VAL A 39 -5.26 -1.38 3.93
N PHE A 40 -4.28 -1.79 4.71
CA PHE A 40 -3.87 -3.19 4.81
C PHE A 40 -4.68 -3.90 5.90
N ARG A 41 -5.01 -5.17 5.69
CA ARG A 41 -5.74 -5.99 6.64
C ARG A 41 -5.08 -7.35 6.80
N ARG A 42 -4.68 -7.67 8.03
CA ARG A 42 -4.07 -8.97 8.38
C ARG A 42 -5.16 -10.01 8.60
N ILE A 43 -5.52 -10.74 7.55
CA ILE A 43 -6.65 -11.68 7.58
C ILE A 43 -6.34 -13.00 8.30
N ASP A 44 -5.07 -13.26 8.55
CA ASP A 44 -4.57 -14.40 9.32
C ASP A 44 -4.67 -14.21 10.84
N LEU A 45 -4.89 -12.96 11.30
CA LEU A 45 -5.05 -12.64 12.71
C LEU A 45 -6.53 -12.58 13.12
N GLU A 46 -6.81 -12.92 14.38
CA GLU A 46 -8.15 -12.75 14.96
C GLU A 46 -8.60 -11.28 14.89
N GLY A 47 -9.87 -11.06 14.56
CA GLY A 47 -10.42 -9.71 14.39
C GLY A 47 -10.02 -9.01 13.09
N LYS A 48 -9.13 -9.61 12.27
CA LYS A 48 -8.67 -9.07 10.98
C LYS A 48 -8.29 -7.58 11.06
N PRO A 49 -7.33 -7.22 11.92
CA PRO A 49 -6.99 -5.83 12.18
C PRO A 49 -6.57 -5.10 10.91
N GLU A 50 -7.02 -3.86 10.80
CA GLU A 50 -6.77 -2.96 9.68
C GLU A 50 -5.74 -1.89 10.05
N ILE A 51 -4.82 -1.61 9.12
CA ILE A 51 -3.70 -0.69 9.25
C ILE A 51 -3.76 0.27 8.06
N PRO A 52 -4.17 1.53 8.24
CA PRO A 52 -4.10 2.53 7.18
C PRO A 52 -2.64 2.73 6.73
N ALA A 53 -2.40 2.83 5.43
CA ALA A 53 -1.08 3.08 4.86
C ALA A 53 -0.69 4.58 4.98
N LEU A 54 -0.63 5.08 6.21
CA LEU A 54 -0.29 6.47 6.55
C LEU A 54 1.09 6.52 7.23
N CYS A 55 1.79 7.65 7.08
CA CYS A 55 3.11 7.85 7.68
C CYS A 55 3.10 7.71 9.21
N ASP A 56 1.98 8.03 9.85
CA ASP A 56 1.79 7.91 11.30
C ASP A 56 1.91 6.47 11.81
N TYR A 57 1.69 5.48 10.94
CA TYR A 57 1.79 4.06 11.27
C TYR A 57 3.11 3.43 10.83
N VAL A 58 4.04 4.19 10.25
CA VAL A 58 5.35 3.65 9.84
C VAL A 58 6.23 3.44 11.07
N THR A 59 6.65 2.20 11.31
CA THR A 59 7.47 1.84 12.49
C THR A 59 8.89 1.43 12.15
N ASP A 60 9.19 1.05 10.90
CA ASP A 60 10.53 0.65 10.46
C ASP A 60 10.76 0.99 8.98
N THR A 61 11.98 1.42 8.69
CA THR A 61 12.48 1.78 7.35
C THR A 61 13.86 1.16 7.03
N SER A 62 14.36 0.26 7.88
CA SER A 62 15.74 -0.27 7.80
C SER A 62 15.99 -1.18 6.59
N ARG A 63 14.98 -1.96 6.18
CA ARG A 63 15.07 -2.92 5.05
C ARG A 63 13.89 -2.83 4.08
N GLY A 64 12.94 -1.97 4.39
CA GLY A 64 11.70 -1.73 3.68
C GLY A 64 10.76 -0.92 4.56
N THR A 65 9.65 -0.46 4.02
CA THR A 65 8.62 0.28 4.78
C THR A 65 7.73 -0.70 5.51
N THR A 66 7.68 -0.58 6.83
CA THR A 66 6.78 -1.36 7.66
C THR A 66 5.76 -0.44 8.32
N ILE A 67 4.49 -0.83 8.25
CA ILE A 67 3.40 -0.22 9.00
C ILE A 67 2.92 -1.12 10.14
N GLU A 68 2.52 -0.50 11.24
CA GLU A 68 1.98 -1.19 12.41
C GLU A 68 0.88 -0.38 13.09
N LYS A 69 -0.20 -1.05 13.50
CA LYS A 69 -1.26 -0.48 14.32
C LYS A 69 -1.82 -1.54 15.25
N ASP A 70 -1.96 -1.20 16.52
CA ASP A 70 -2.54 -2.07 17.56
C ASP A 70 -1.91 -3.48 17.61
N GLY A 71 -0.60 -3.58 17.35
CA GLY A 71 0.16 -4.84 17.35
C GLY A 71 0.08 -5.66 16.04
N ALA A 72 -0.72 -5.25 15.06
CA ALA A 72 -0.73 -5.83 13.73
C ALA A 72 0.28 -5.11 12.83
N ARG A 73 1.17 -5.87 12.19
CA ARG A 73 2.30 -5.37 11.39
C ARG A 73 2.28 -5.93 9.97
N VAL A 74 2.61 -5.10 8.98
CA VAL A 74 2.86 -5.50 7.59
C VAL A 74 4.13 -4.83 7.09
N ALA A 75 5.10 -5.64 6.68
CA ALA A 75 6.38 -5.20 6.14
C ALA A 75 6.41 -5.20 4.60
N THR A 76 7.34 -4.42 4.05
CA THR A 76 7.71 -4.38 2.62
C THR A 76 6.59 -3.85 1.72
N ILE A 77 5.77 -2.91 2.22
CA ILE A 77 4.58 -2.42 1.52
C ILE A 77 4.89 -1.54 0.30
N GLU A 78 6.11 -1.02 0.18
CA GLU A 78 6.52 0.03 -0.74
C GLU A 78 6.31 -0.31 -2.22
N HIS A 79 6.49 -1.56 -2.65
CA HIS A 79 6.38 -1.93 -4.06
C HIS A 79 4.93 -1.94 -4.55
N ILE A 80 4.01 -2.52 -3.76
CA ILE A 80 2.59 -2.48 -4.08
C ILE A 80 2.05 -1.05 -3.94
N MET A 81 2.48 -0.31 -2.92
CA MET A 81 2.13 1.11 -2.77
C MET A 81 2.60 1.94 -3.98
N SER A 82 3.81 1.69 -4.48
CA SER A 82 4.34 2.34 -5.68
C SER A 82 3.47 2.05 -6.91
N ALA A 83 3.02 0.81 -7.09
CA ALA A 83 2.18 0.43 -8.22
C ALA A 83 0.79 1.08 -8.15
N LEU A 84 0.14 1.00 -6.98
CA LEU A 84 -1.19 1.59 -6.73
C LEU A 84 -1.18 3.11 -6.96
N TRP A 85 -0.21 3.80 -6.37
CA TRP A 85 -0.07 5.24 -6.49
C TRP A 85 0.16 5.68 -7.93
N THR A 86 1.12 5.03 -8.62
CA THR A 86 1.49 5.40 -10.00
C THR A 86 0.35 5.21 -10.98
N LEU A 87 -0.50 4.19 -10.73
CA LEU A 87 -1.64 3.90 -11.58
C LEU A 87 -2.91 4.65 -11.20
N GLY A 88 -2.90 5.40 -10.09
CA GLY A 88 -4.02 6.26 -9.70
C GLY A 88 -5.09 5.58 -8.86
N VAL A 89 -4.77 4.47 -8.17
CA VAL A 89 -5.68 3.88 -7.18
C VAL A 89 -5.65 4.72 -5.90
N ASP A 90 -6.78 5.34 -5.57
CA ASP A 90 -6.95 6.14 -4.36
C ASP A 90 -7.49 5.29 -3.20
N ASN A 91 -8.40 4.35 -3.50
CA ASN A 91 -9.10 3.56 -2.50
C ASN A 91 -8.91 2.06 -2.72
N ALA A 92 -8.35 1.36 -1.74
CA ALA A 92 -8.24 -0.10 -1.74
C ALA A 92 -8.13 -0.68 -0.33
N THR A 93 -8.69 -1.88 -0.13
CA THR A 93 -8.41 -2.72 1.04
C THR A 93 -7.52 -3.88 0.61
N ILE A 94 -6.38 -4.05 1.25
CA ILE A 94 -5.35 -5.03 0.90
C ILE A 94 -5.33 -6.12 1.97
N ASP A 95 -5.94 -7.25 1.68
CA ASP A 95 -5.88 -8.43 2.52
C ASP A 95 -4.52 -9.10 2.37
N VAL A 96 -3.87 -9.40 3.50
CA VAL A 96 -2.61 -10.16 3.56
C VAL A 96 -2.73 -11.24 4.63
N ASP A 97 -2.35 -12.47 4.28
CA ASP A 97 -2.39 -13.62 5.19
C ASP A 97 -1.05 -13.90 5.91
N ALA A 98 -0.13 -12.93 5.87
CA ALA A 98 1.15 -12.97 6.57
C ALA A 98 1.64 -11.56 6.92
N GLY A 99 2.73 -11.47 7.70
CA GLY A 99 3.30 -10.20 8.18
C GLY A 99 4.17 -9.44 7.19
N GLU A 100 4.28 -9.89 5.93
CA GLU A 100 5.09 -9.26 4.88
C GLU A 100 4.41 -9.48 3.53
N THR A 101 4.36 -8.46 2.67
CA THR A 101 3.80 -8.60 1.31
C THR A 101 4.68 -9.50 0.43
N PRO A 102 4.15 -10.16 -0.62
CA PRO A 102 4.97 -10.97 -1.51
C PRO A 102 6.02 -10.11 -2.23
N ILE A 103 7.22 -10.65 -2.45
CA ILE A 103 8.29 -9.89 -3.14
C ILE A 103 8.14 -9.87 -4.66
N MET A 104 7.43 -10.87 -5.22
CA MET A 104 7.34 -11.11 -6.66
C MET A 104 8.74 -11.18 -7.31
N ASP A 105 9.00 -10.42 -8.38
CA ASP A 105 10.31 -10.28 -9.00
C ASP A 105 11.23 -9.24 -8.32
N GLY A 106 10.82 -8.68 -7.19
CA GLY A 106 11.52 -7.60 -6.49
C GLY A 106 11.23 -6.20 -7.02
N SER A 107 10.33 -6.06 -8.00
CA SER A 107 9.89 -4.79 -8.56
C SER A 107 8.37 -4.58 -8.42
N ALA A 108 7.88 -3.43 -8.86
CA ALA A 108 6.45 -3.14 -8.96
C ALA A 108 5.78 -3.67 -10.25
N LYS A 109 6.55 -4.30 -11.15
CA LYS A 109 6.11 -4.63 -12.51
C LYS A 109 4.88 -5.54 -12.54
N GLU A 110 4.90 -6.61 -11.76
CA GLU A 110 3.80 -7.57 -11.73
C GLU A 110 2.52 -6.95 -11.18
N TYR A 111 2.63 -6.20 -10.07
CA TYR A 111 1.53 -5.43 -9.51
C TYR A 111 0.93 -4.46 -10.53
N ALA A 112 1.79 -3.65 -11.15
CA ALA A 112 1.36 -2.64 -12.11
C ALA A 112 0.67 -3.27 -13.32
N LYS A 113 1.23 -4.36 -13.86
CA LYS A 113 0.63 -5.10 -14.98
C LYS A 113 -0.79 -5.54 -14.65
N THR A 114 -0.99 -6.21 -13.53
CA THR A 114 -2.31 -6.74 -13.15
C THR A 114 -3.32 -5.62 -12.84
N ILE A 115 -2.89 -4.50 -12.27
CA ILE A 115 -3.74 -3.32 -12.06
C ILE A 115 -4.19 -2.75 -13.42
N VAL A 116 -3.28 -2.61 -14.39
CA VAL A 116 -3.61 -2.12 -15.75
C VAL A 116 -4.58 -3.07 -16.45
N GLU A 117 -4.35 -4.38 -16.38
CA GLU A 117 -5.21 -5.41 -16.98
C GLU A 117 -6.61 -5.41 -16.36
N THR A 118 -6.71 -5.22 -15.05
CA THR A 118 -7.99 -5.16 -14.31
C THR A 118 -8.74 -3.86 -14.57
N GLY A 119 -8.00 -2.75 -14.68
CA GLY A 119 -8.54 -1.42 -14.89
C GLY A 119 -9.16 -0.81 -13.63
N LEU A 120 -9.48 0.48 -13.75
CA LEU A 120 -9.96 1.31 -12.65
C LEU A 120 -11.42 1.72 -12.81
N GLN A 121 -12.09 1.86 -11.67
CA GLN A 121 -13.43 2.38 -11.55
C GLN A 121 -13.37 3.79 -10.94
N PRO A 122 -13.78 4.85 -11.66
CA PRO A 122 -13.93 6.17 -11.07
C PRO A 122 -15.06 6.16 -10.04
N GLN A 123 -14.91 7.00 -9.02
CA GLN A 123 -15.87 7.22 -7.94
C GLN A 123 -16.36 8.69 -7.98
N GLU A 124 -17.39 9.03 -7.20
CA GLU A 124 -17.98 10.37 -7.22
C GLU A 124 -17.20 11.39 -6.38
N ALA A 125 -16.50 10.96 -5.34
CA ALA A 125 -15.65 11.85 -4.55
C ALA A 125 -14.53 12.49 -5.39
N GLU A 126 -14.23 13.75 -5.09
CA GLU A 126 -13.07 14.43 -5.67
C GLU A 126 -11.77 13.90 -5.03
N ARG A 127 -10.73 13.78 -5.85
CA ARG A 127 -9.39 13.42 -5.41
C ARG A 127 -8.72 14.63 -4.78
N THR A 128 -8.21 14.44 -3.57
CA THR A 128 -7.44 15.47 -2.86
C THR A 128 -5.95 15.28 -3.11
N TYR A 129 -5.25 16.37 -3.44
CA TYR A 129 -3.81 16.38 -3.63
C TYR A 129 -3.14 17.16 -2.50
N TYR A 130 -2.03 16.64 -2.00
CA TYR A 130 -1.17 17.40 -1.10
C TYR A 130 -0.33 18.40 -1.92
N HIS A 131 -0.64 19.68 -1.76
CA HIS A 131 0.08 20.76 -2.42
C HIS A 131 1.18 21.29 -1.50
N VAL A 132 2.44 21.06 -1.88
CA VAL A 132 3.59 21.63 -1.18
C VAL A 132 3.64 23.13 -1.48
N THR A 133 3.27 23.96 -0.51
CA THR A 133 3.22 25.43 -0.66
C THR A 133 4.54 26.11 -0.32
N GLU A 134 5.39 25.45 0.45
CA GLU A 134 6.68 25.98 0.90
C GLU A 134 7.71 24.85 1.04
N LYS A 135 9.00 25.24 1.00
CA LYS A 135 10.10 24.30 1.14
C LYS A 135 10.17 23.80 2.58
N MET A 136 9.96 22.50 2.77
CA MET A 136 10.25 21.81 4.02
C MET A 136 11.61 21.12 3.91
N VAL A 137 12.49 21.36 4.89
CA VAL A 137 13.81 20.72 4.98
C VAL A 137 13.90 19.96 6.28
N TYR A 138 14.31 18.71 6.21
CA TYR A 138 14.57 17.87 7.36
C TYR A 138 15.91 17.16 7.14
N THR A 139 16.81 17.29 8.11
CA THR A 139 18.18 16.76 8.01
C THR A 139 18.39 15.79 9.16
N ILE A 140 18.97 14.61 8.86
CA ILE A 140 19.46 13.66 9.86
C ILE A 140 20.97 13.51 9.62
N PRO A 141 21.81 14.37 10.21
CA PRO A 141 23.24 14.41 9.91
C PRO A 141 23.94 13.06 10.12
N GLU A 142 23.52 12.33 11.15
CA GLU A 142 24.07 11.03 11.54
C GLU A 142 23.79 9.92 10.52
N LYS A 143 22.75 10.08 9.69
CA LYS A 143 22.37 9.12 8.63
C LYS A 143 22.74 9.61 7.23
N GLY A 144 23.48 10.72 7.11
CA GLY A 144 23.86 11.32 5.83
C GLY A 144 22.67 11.87 5.03
N VAL A 145 21.52 12.11 5.67
CA VAL A 145 20.36 12.73 5.04
C VAL A 145 20.53 14.25 5.18
N ALA A 146 20.98 14.89 4.09
CA ALA A 146 21.25 16.33 4.00
C ALA A 146 19.99 17.14 3.72
#